data_AF-A0AAV5HLY9-F1
#
_entry.id   AF-A0AAV5HLY9-F1
#
_cell.length_a   1.000
_cell.length_b   1.000
_cell.length_c   1.000
_cell.angle_alpha   90.00
_cell.angle_beta   90.00
_cell.angle_gamma   90.00
#
_symmetry.space_group_name_H-M   'P 1'
#
loop_
_entity.id
_entity.type
_entity.pdbx_description
1 polymer ?
#
loop_
_entity_poly.entity_id
_entity_poly.type
_entity_poly.pdbx_seq_one_letter_code
_entity_poly.pdbx_strand_id
1 'polypeptide(L)'
;MNNEAIKAAQEAVQKSEEFDIRRSPISIASAVIYIITQLSDNKKPLRDISIATGVAEGTIQNSYKDLYPHISKIIPNWYAKEEDLKNLCSP
;
A
#
# COMPACT_ATOMS: atom_id res chain seq x y z
N MET A 1 -9.59 4.86 8.31
CA MET A 1 -9.80 3.62 7.52
C MET A 1 -10.95 2.86 8.16
N ASN A 2 -11.78 2.17 7.37
CA ASN A 2 -12.78 1.24 7.91
C ASN A 2 -12.09 -0.10 8.25
N ASN A 3 -12.82 -1.01 8.92
CA ASN A 3 -12.26 -2.30 9.36
C ASN A 3 -11.78 -3.17 8.19
N GLU A 4 -12.46 -3.11 7.04
CA GLU A 4 -12.07 -3.85 5.84
C GLU A 4 -10.74 -3.36 5.29
N ALA A 5 -10.54 -2.04 5.17
CA ALA A 5 -9.27 -1.47 4.72
C ALA A 5 -8.13 -1.80 5.69
N ILE A 6 -8.38 -1.82 7.00
CA ILE A 6 -7.37 -2.22 8.01
C ILE A 6 -6.97 -3.68 7.79
N LYS A 7 -7.95 -4.58 7.67
CA LYS A 7 -7.70 -6.00 7.43
C LYS A 7 -6.96 -6.24 6.10
N ALA A 8 -7.36 -5.54 5.05
CA ALA A 8 -6.70 -5.62 3.74
C ALA A 8 -5.24 -5.15 3.80
N ALA A 9 -4.97 -4.06 4.52
CA ALA A 9 -3.61 -3.58 4.72
C ALA A 9 -2.75 -4.59 5.50
N GLN A 10 -3.29 -5.21 6.55
CA GLN A 10 -2.56 -6.24 7.32
C GLN A 10 -2.22 -7.45 6.46
N GLU A 11 -3.19 -7.98 5.72
CA GLU A 11 -2.96 -9.10 4.79
C GLU A 11 -1.97 -8.73 3.68
N ALA A 12 -2.05 -7.52 3.14
CA ALA A 12 -1.14 -7.06 2.10
C ALA A 12 0.31 -6.89 2.60
N VAL A 13 0.50 -6.39 3.83
CA VAL A 13 1.83 -6.37 4.46
C VAL A 13 2.36 -7.79 4.63
N GLN A 14 1.56 -8.71 5.16
CA GLN A 14 1.99 -10.10 5.34
C GLN A 14 2.38 -10.77 4.01
N LYS A 15 1.55 -10.61 2.97
CA LYS A 15 1.85 -11.15 1.63
C LYS A 15 3.08 -10.51 0.99
N SER A 16 3.39 -9.26 1.33
CA SER A 16 4.58 -8.58 0.79
C SER A 16 5.89 -9.23 1.26
N GLU A 17 5.88 -9.96 2.37
CA GLU A 17 7.04 -10.68 2.90
C GLU A 17 7.48 -11.85 2.00
N GLU A 18 6.62 -12.31 1.09
CA GLU A 18 6.94 -13.36 0.10
C GLU A 18 7.82 -12.82 -1.05
N PHE A 19 8.03 -11.51 -1.14
CA PHE A 19 8.77 -10.85 -2.21
C PHE A 19 10.07 -10.23 -1.66
N ASP A 20 11.17 -10.31 -2.44
CA ASP A 20 12.44 -9.66 -2.07
C ASP A 20 12.38 -8.14 -2.29
N ILE A 21 11.69 -7.45 -1.38
CA ILE A 21 11.58 -5.99 -1.37
C ILE A 21 12.51 -5.43 -0.30
N ARG A 22 13.60 -4.81 -0.74
CA ARG A 22 14.69 -4.31 0.14
C ARG A 22 14.35 -3.00 0.85
N ARG A 23 13.30 -3.01 1.66
CA ARG A 23 12.81 -1.86 2.44
C ARG A 23 12.57 -2.28 3.89
N SER A 24 12.60 -1.32 4.80
CA SER A 24 12.27 -1.58 6.20
C SER A 24 10.77 -1.91 6.36
N PRO A 25 10.39 -2.72 7.36
CA PRO A 25 8.98 -3.08 7.59
C PRO A 25 8.04 -1.88 7.70
N ILE A 26 8.47 -0.81 8.37
CA ILE A 26 7.67 0.43 8.49
C ILE A 26 7.47 1.16 7.17
N SER A 27 8.45 1.10 6.26
CA SER A 27 8.33 1.72 4.93
C SER A 27 7.36 0.92 4.05
N ILE A 28 7.42 -0.41 4.11
CA ILE A 28 6.47 -1.30 3.45
C ILE A 28 5.06 -1.06 3.97
N ALA A 29 4.87 -1.07 5.30
CA ALA A 29 3.56 -0.79 5.90
C ALA A 29 3.01 0.59 5.49
N SER A 30 3.85 1.62 5.46
CA SER A 30 3.45 2.96 5.03
C SER A 30 3.01 2.98 3.55
N ALA A 31 3.73 2.30 2.67
CA ALA A 31 3.36 2.20 1.26
C ALA A 31 2.09 1.37 1.05
N VAL A 32 1.93 0.26 1.77
CA VAL A 32 0.70 -0.56 1.73
C VAL A 32 -0.51 0.24 2.20
N ILE A 33 -0.40 0.99 3.30
CA ILE A 33 -1.48 1.87 3.77
C ILE A 33 -1.83 2.90 2.69
N TYR A 34 -0.83 3.53 2.06
CA TYR A 34 -1.08 4.45 0.97
C TYR A 34 -1.85 3.79 -0.18
N ILE A 35 -1.41 2.63 -0.67
CA ILE A 35 -2.07 1.87 -1.75
C ILE A 35 -3.53 1.58 -1.39
N ILE A 36 -3.78 1.03 -0.19
CA ILE A 36 -5.12 0.70 0.28
C ILE A 36 -6.02 1.94 0.33
N THR A 37 -5.49 3.08 0.80
CA THR A 37 -6.29 4.31 0.81
C THR A 37 -6.61 4.82 -0.60
N GLN A 38 -5.70 4.64 -1.58
CA GLN A 38 -5.95 5.02 -2.98
C GLN A 38 -7.02 4.16 -3.67
N LEU A 39 -7.21 2.92 -3.20
CA LEU A 39 -8.26 2.00 -3.64
C LEU A 39 -9.61 2.21 -2.93
N SER A 40 -9.64 3.07 -1.91
CA SER A 40 -10.85 3.40 -1.17
C SER A 40 -11.47 4.72 -1.63
N ASP A 41 -12.75 4.92 -1.34
CA ASP A 41 -13.43 6.21 -1.58
C ASP A 41 -12.83 7.37 -0.76
N ASN A 42 -12.10 7.06 0.32
CA ASN A 42 -11.47 8.04 1.20
C ASN A 42 -9.95 8.09 0.97
N LYS A 43 -9.56 8.54 -0.22
CA LYS A 43 -8.16 8.70 -0.61
C LYS A 43 -7.42 9.63 0.35
N LYS A 44 -6.23 9.22 0.77
CA LYS A 44 -5.36 10.01 1.65
C LYS A 44 -4.15 10.50 0.88
N PRO A 45 -3.77 11.78 1.00
CA PRO A 45 -2.53 12.26 0.41
C PRO A 45 -1.34 11.56 1.08
N LEU A 46 -0.25 11.38 0.33
CA LEU A 46 1.02 10.81 0.80
C LEU A 46 1.51 11.49 2.09
N ARG A 47 1.36 12.81 2.17
CA ARG A 47 1.69 13.64 3.33
C ARG A 47 1.00 13.19 4.62
N ASP A 48 -0.27 12.81 4.57
CA ASP A 48 -1.00 12.35 5.76
C ASP A 48 -0.40 11.05 6.31
N ILE A 49 -0.03 10.15 5.41
CA ILE A 49 0.64 8.89 5.78
C ILE A 49 2.03 9.18 6.35
N SER A 50 2.77 10.08 5.71
CA SER A 50 4.10 10.50 6.18
C SER A 50 4.06 11.07 7.59
N ILE A 51 3.10 11.94 7.89
CA ILE A 51 2.90 12.51 9.23
C ILE A 51 2.54 11.41 10.24
N ALA A 52 1.64 10.48 9.86
CA ALA A 52 1.18 9.43 10.75
C ALA A 52 2.25 8.37 11.08
N THR A 53 3.11 8.03 10.12
CA THR A 53 4.11 6.96 10.28
C THR A 53 5.51 7.47 10.58
N GLY A 54 5.76 8.77 10.40
CA GLY A 54 7.09 9.37 10.52
C GLY A 54 8.05 9.01 9.36
N VAL A 55 7.56 8.32 8.33
CA VAL A 55 8.35 7.94 7.15
C VAL A 55 8.27 9.06 6.12
N ALA A 56 9.41 9.50 5.59
CA ALA A 56 9.46 10.55 4.57
C ALA A 56 8.66 10.17 3.32
N GLU A 57 7.94 11.12 2.71
CA GLU A 57 7.11 10.89 1.52
C GLU A 57 7.88 10.21 0.38
N GLY A 58 9.13 10.63 0.11
CA GLY A 58 9.98 9.99 -0.89
C GLY A 58 10.31 8.53 -0.59
N THR A 59 10.44 8.16 0.69
CA THR A 59 10.63 6.76 1.11
C THR A 59 9.36 5.95 0.88
N ILE A 60 8.19 6.49 1.20
CA ILE A 60 6.89 5.84 0.95
C ILE A 60 6.70 5.63 -0.56
N GLN A 61 6.99 6.65 -1.38
CA GLN A 61 6.88 6.56 -2.84
C GLN A 61 7.84 5.51 -3.41
N ASN A 62 9.09 5.46 -2.93
CA ASN A 62 10.05 4.46 -3.40
C ASN A 62 9.66 3.03 -2.98
N SER A 63 9.15 2.85 -1.76
CA SER A 63 8.56 1.57 -1.35
C SER A 63 7.35 1.19 -2.20
N TYR A 64 6.51 2.16 -2.57
CA TYR A 64 5.40 1.91 -3.47
C TYR A 64 5.88 1.48 -4.87
N LYS A 65 6.92 2.12 -5.43
CA LYS A 65 7.55 1.69 -6.69
C LYS A 65 7.99 0.24 -6.66
N ASP A 66 8.63 -0.18 -5.57
CA ASP A 66 9.12 -1.56 -5.43
C ASP A 66 7.98 -2.57 -5.22
N LEU A 67 6.86 -2.15 -4.60
CA LEU A 67 5.65 -2.96 -4.43
C LEU A 67 4.80 -3.04 -5.71
N TYR A 68 4.86 -2.03 -6.58
CA TYR A 68 3.95 -1.88 -7.73
C TYR A 68 3.90 -3.10 -8.65
N PRO A 69 5.01 -3.77 -9.00
CA PRO A 69 4.96 -4.99 -9.82
C PRO A 69 4.24 -6.18 -9.16
N HIS A 70 4.02 -6.12 -7.85
CA HIS A 70 3.49 -7.21 -7.03
C HIS A 70 2.09 -6.91 -6.47
N ILE A 71 1.51 -5.74 -6.75
CA ILE A 71 0.20 -5.30 -6.19
C ILE A 71 -0.93 -6.30 -6.41
N SER A 72 -1.02 -6.94 -7.58
CA SER A 72 -2.06 -7.94 -7.87
C SER A 72 -1.92 -9.23 -7.06
N LYS A 73 -0.74 -9.48 -6.47
CA LYS A 73 -0.48 -10.65 -5.62
C LYS A 73 -0.64 -10.32 -4.14
N ILE A 74 -0.26 -9.10 -3.73
CA ILE A 74 -0.31 -8.68 -2.32
C ILE A 74 -1.69 -8.14 -1.91
N ILE A 75 -2.40 -7.42 -2.78
CA ILE A 75 -3.70 -6.85 -2.43
C ILE A 75 -4.75 -7.98 -2.47
N PRO A 76 -5.53 -8.18 -1.40
CA PRO A 76 -6.54 -9.24 -1.40
C PRO A 76 -7.67 -8.97 -2.40
N ASN A 77 -8.00 -9.97 -3.23
CA ASN A 77 -9.08 -9.89 -4.23
C ASN A 77 -10.47 -9.61 -3.64
N TRP A 78 -10.66 -9.90 -2.34
CA TRP A 78 -11.92 -9.57 -1.65
C TRP A 78 -12.04 -8.06 -1.36
N TYR A 79 -10.92 -7.32 -1.36
CA TYR A 79 -10.89 -5.88 -1.12
C TYR A 79 -10.88 -5.07 -2.41
N ALA A 80 -10.06 -5.45 -3.39
CA ALA A 80 -9.96 -4.79 -4.68
C ALA A 80 -9.72 -5.81 -5.79
N LYS A 81 -10.45 -5.69 -6.91
CA LYS A 81 -10.27 -6.54 -8.09
C LYS A 81 -9.16 -6.00 -8.97
N GLU A 82 -8.69 -6.81 -9.91
CA GLU A 82 -7.63 -6.43 -10.85
C GLU A 82 -7.97 -5.18 -11.67
N GLU A 83 -9.25 -4.95 -11.97
CA GLU A 83 -9.74 -3.73 -12.62
C GLU A 83 -9.54 -2.49 -11.75
N ASP A 84 -9.76 -2.59 -10.43
CA ASP A 84 -9.57 -1.50 -9.49
C ASP A 84 -8.09 -1.13 -9.35
N LEU A 85 -7.21 -2.14 -9.42
CA LEU A 85 -5.76 -1.94 -9.36
C LEU A 85 -5.23 -1.12 -10.54
N LYS A 86 -5.91 -1.16 -11.71
CA LYS A 86 -5.54 -0.33 -12.88
C LYS A 86 -5.79 1.16 -12.65
N ASN A 87 -6.63 1.51 -11.67
CA ASN A 87 -6.91 2.90 -11.30
C ASN A 87 -5.83 3.50 -10.38
N LEU A 88 -4.90 2.67 -9.90
CA LEU A 88 -3.75 3.16 -9.15
C LEU A 88 -2.78 3.89 -10.08
N CYS A 89 -2.36 5.08 -9.66
CA CYS A 89 -1.34 5.84 -10.37
C CYS A 89 -0.03 5.06 -10.39
N SER A 90 0.57 4.90 -11.58
CA SER A 90 1.92 4.35 -11.67
C SER A 90 2.91 5.30 -10.97
N PRO A 91 3.73 4.80 -10.03
CA PRO A 91 4.51 5.64 -9.10
C PRO A 91 5.79 6.27 -9.66
#